data_AF-K0UNP8-F1
#
_entry.id   AF-K0UNP8-F1
#
_cell.length_a   1.000
_cell.length_b   1.000
_cell.length_c   1.000
_cell.angle_alpha   90.00
_cell.angle_beta   90.00
_cell.angle_gamma   90.00
#
_symmetry.space_group_name_H-M   'P 1'
#
loop_
_entity.id
_entity.type
_entity.pdbx_description
1 polymer ?
#
loop_
_entity_poly.entity_id
_entity_poly.type
_entity_poly.pdbx_seq_one_letter_code
_entity_poly.pdbx_strand_id
1 'polypeptide(L)'
;MPPPAGDPVPAIDTYAKGRPADQLHEWAAQRAPAMGMPVNALEAYAYAARVAQVENPNCQVAWTTLAGIGMVESHHGTYRGAMIARNGDVTPPIRGVQLDGTAGNLLIPDTDKGKLDGDPLMDRAMGPMQFIPETWGHFGVDANNDGVVSPDNFDDAALSAAGLLCWYGKDLSTPRGWMKALKAYNNSDQYARMVRDWATAYAGGHGL
;
A
#
# COMPACT_ATOMS: atom_id res chain seq x y z
N MET A 1 17.00 10.33 -4.07
CA MET A 1 17.06 9.21 -5.03
C MET A 1 15.94 8.25 -4.69
N PRO A 2 15.17 7.77 -5.68
CA PRO A 2 14.23 6.68 -5.45
C PRO A 2 14.99 5.44 -4.93
N PRO A 3 14.35 4.62 -4.07
CA PRO A 3 14.97 3.41 -3.57
C PRO A 3 15.18 2.39 -4.70
N PRO A 4 16.10 1.42 -4.54
CA PRO A 4 16.25 0.32 -5.50
C PRO A 4 14.96 -0.49 -5.61
N ALA A 5 14.71 -1.08 -6.79
CA ALA A 5 13.47 -1.80 -7.08
C ALA A 5 13.34 -3.15 -6.35
N GLY A 6 14.43 -3.65 -5.76
CA GLY A 6 14.51 -4.97 -5.14
C GLY A 6 14.58 -6.11 -6.17
N ASP A 7 14.43 -7.34 -5.67
CA ASP A 7 14.38 -8.53 -6.52
C ASP A 7 13.29 -8.40 -7.60
N PRO A 8 13.55 -8.89 -8.83
CA PRO A 8 12.54 -8.89 -9.87
C PRO A 8 11.36 -9.77 -9.44
N VAL A 9 10.16 -9.20 -9.49
CA VAL A 9 8.93 -9.96 -9.35
C VAL A 9 8.83 -10.95 -10.53
N PRO A 10 8.21 -12.14 -10.44
CA PRO A 10 7.93 -13.00 -11.60
C PRO A 10 6.84 -12.42 -12.52
N ALA A 11 6.85 -12.78 -13.80
CA ALA A 11 5.74 -12.45 -14.69
C ALA A 11 4.53 -13.33 -14.33
N ILE A 12 3.35 -12.72 -14.27
CA ILE A 12 2.10 -13.37 -13.85
C ILE A 12 0.96 -12.89 -14.75
N ASP A 13 -0.15 -13.63 -14.76
CA ASP A 13 -1.39 -13.16 -15.38
C ASP A 13 -2.10 -12.18 -14.43
N THR A 14 -2.12 -10.90 -14.79
CA THR A 14 -2.80 -9.84 -14.03
C THR A 14 -4.32 -9.83 -14.19
N TYR A 15 -4.86 -10.68 -15.07
CA TYR A 15 -6.30 -10.83 -15.31
C TYR A 15 -6.82 -12.21 -14.88
N ALA A 16 -6.03 -12.94 -14.09
CA ALA A 16 -6.40 -14.27 -13.60
C ALA A 16 -7.70 -14.22 -12.76
N LYS A 17 -8.47 -15.33 -12.79
CA LYS A 17 -9.65 -15.48 -11.94
C LYS A 17 -9.24 -15.76 -10.49
N GLY A 18 -10.08 -15.32 -9.55
CA GLY A 18 -9.76 -15.38 -8.11
C GLY A 18 -8.64 -14.39 -7.78
N ARG A 19 -7.94 -14.60 -6.67
CA ARG A 19 -6.87 -13.71 -6.21
C ARG A 19 -5.59 -13.88 -7.06
N PRO A 20 -5.23 -12.95 -7.96
CA PRO A 20 -4.11 -13.17 -8.88
C PRO A 20 -2.75 -13.15 -8.19
N ALA A 21 -2.66 -12.48 -7.03
CA ALA A 21 -1.48 -12.42 -6.18
C ALA A 21 -1.01 -13.80 -5.66
N ASP A 22 -1.89 -14.82 -5.65
CA ASP A 22 -1.53 -16.20 -5.28
C ASP A 22 -0.42 -16.80 -6.17
N GLN A 23 -0.31 -16.33 -7.43
CA GLN A 23 0.77 -16.75 -8.34
C GLN A 23 2.18 -16.36 -7.82
N LEU A 24 2.26 -15.43 -6.88
CA LEU A 24 3.51 -14.91 -6.32
C LEU A 24 3.91 -15.58 -5.01
N HIS A 25 3.15 -16.57 -4.54
CA HIS A 25 3.35 -17.17 -3.22
C HIS A 25 4.76 -17.71 -3.00
N GLU A 26 5.28 -18.52 -3.94
CA GLU A 26 6.62 -19.09 -3.80
C GLU A 26 7.70 -18.02 -3.77
N TRP A 27 7.56 -16.98 -4.61
CA TRP A 27 8.50 -15.86 -4.66
C TRP A 27 8.49 -15.07 -3.35
N ALA A 28 7.31 -14.81 -2.80
CA ALA A 28 7.13 -14.08 -1.56
C ALA A 28 7.60 -14.90 -0.35
N ALA A 29 7.24 -16.18 -0.26
CA ALA A 29 7.57 -17.07 0.86
C ALA A 29 9.08 -17.22 1.06
N GLN A 30 9.88 -17.18 -0.01
CA GLN A 30 11.35 -17.24 0.07
C GLN A 30 11.98 -15.96 0.65
N ARG A 31 11.26 -14.83 0.62
CA ARG A 31 11.82 -13.49 0.83
C ARG A 31 11.26 -12.80 2.08
N ALA A 32 9.95 -12.90 2.28
CA ALA A 32 9.24 -12.20 3.34
C ALA A 32 9.81 -12.46 4.75
N PRO A 33 10.23 -13.70 5.13
CA PRO A 33 10.76 -13.96 6.46
C PRO A 33 12.02 -13.15 6.80
N ALA A 34 12.95 -13.02 5.85
CA ALA A 34 14.20 -12.26 6.05
C ALA A 34 13.94 -10.75 6.21
N MET A 35 12.84 -10.26 5.62
CA MET A 35 12.40 -8.87 5.72
C MET A 35 11.46 -8.60 6.91
N GLY A 36 11.07 -9.64 7.67
CA GLY A 36 10.11 -9.50 8.77
C GLY A 36 8.71 -9.10 8.30
N MET A 37 8.32 -9.52 7.09
CA MET A 37 7.05 -9.15 6.46
C MET A 37 6.12 -10.37 6.36
N PRO A 38 4.80 -10.22 6.50
CA PRO A 38 3.85 -11.26 6.14
C PRO A 38 3.95 -11.64 4.66
N VAL A 39 3.86 -12.94 4.34
CA VAL A 39 3.92 -13.42 2.96
C VAL A 39 2.81 -12.79 2.11
N ASN A 40 1.58 -12.74 2.62
CA ASN A 40 0.43 -12.20 1.90
C ASN A 40 0.58 -10.69 1.60
N ALA A 41 1.24 -9.94 2.49
CA ALA A 41 1.55 -8.53 2.23
C ALA A 41 2.54 -8.38 1.06
N LEU A 42 3.59 -9.20 1.05
CA LEU A 42 4.57 -9.17 -0.04
C LEU A 42 3.98 -9.60 -1.39
N GLU A 43 3.09 -10.59 -1.40
CA GLU A 43 2.32 -10.97 -2.59
C GLU A 43 1.50 -9.78 -3.13
N ALA A 44 0.77 -9.08 -2.25
CA ALA A 44 -0.05 -7.93 -2.63
C ALA A 44 0.79 -6.77 -3.22
N TYR A 45 1.92 -6.42 -2.59
CA TYR A 45 2.81 -5.36 -3.12
C TYR A 45 3.42 -5.72 -4.47
N ALA A 46 3.84 -6.97 -4.62
CA ALA A 46 4.44 -7.45 -5.87
C ALA A 46 3.39 -7.55 -6.99
N TYR A 47 2.17 -7.98 -6.65
CA TYR A 47 1.04 -7.95 -7.57
C TYR A 47 0.70 -6.54 -8.02
N ALA A 48 0.56 -5.59 -7.09
CA ALA A 48 0.28 -4.19 -7.38
C ALA A 48 1.34 -3.55 -8.30
N ALA A 49 2.63 -3.82 -8.04
CA ALA A 49 3.72 -3.38 -8.91
C ALA A 49 3.65 -4.01 -10.32
N ARG A 50 3.23 -5.27 -10.43
CA ARG A 50 3.05 -5.94 -11.73
C ARG A 50 1.89 -5.38 -12.52
N VAL A 51 0.73 -5.14 -11.89
CA VAL A 51 -0.40 -4.47 -12.55
C VAL A 51 0.03 -3.08 -13.01
N ALA A 52 0.68 -2.29 -12.15
CA ALA A 52 1.16 -0.96 -12.54
C ALA A 52 2.13 -0.99 -13.72
N GLN A 53 2.99 -2.01 -13.81
CA GLN A 53 3.90 -2.18 -14.95
C GLN A 53 3.18 -2.50 -16.25
N VAL A 54 2.12 -3.32 -16.21
CA VAL A 54 1.32 -3.70 -17.38
C VAL A 54 0.43 -2.54 -17.83
N GLU A 55 -0.30 -1.93 -16.90
CA GLU A 55 -1.31 -0.91 -17.19
C GLU A 55 -0.72 0.51 -17.33
N ASN A 56 0.41 0.79 -16.68
CA ASN A 56 1.07 2.09 -16.70
C ASN A 56 2.60 1.94 -16.70
N PRO A 57 3.21 1.45 -17.80
CA PRO A 57 4.63 1.12 -17.84
C PRO A 57 5.56 2.30 -17.55
N ASN A 58 5.12 3.54 -17.80
CA ASN A 58 5.90 4.75 -17.52
C ASN A 58 5.96 5.08 -16.01
N CYS A 59 5.04 4.54 -15.21
CA CYS A 59 4.99 4.77 -13.76
C CYS A 59 6.24 4.27 -13.04
N GLN A 60 6.71 3.07 -13.40
CA GLN A 60 7.89 2.43 -12.79
C GLN A 60 7.85 2.37 -11.25
N VAL A 61 6.66 2.20 -10.65
CA VAL A 61 6.54 1.93 -9.21
C VAL A 61 7.11 0.54 -8.90
N ALA A 62 7.95 0.46 -7.87
CA ALA A 62 8.53 -0.79 -7.39
C ALA A 62 7.81 -1.30 -6.14
N TRP A 63 7.76 -2.63 -5.98
CA TRP A 63 7.16 -3.27 -4.80
C TRP A 63 7.81 -2.81 -3.48
N THR A 64 9.10 -2.48 -3.51
CA THR A 64 9.83 -1.96 -2.34
C THR A 64 9.29 -0.63 -1.84
N THR A 65 8.81 0.25 -2.74
CA THR A 65 8.18 1.51 -2.35
C THR A 65 6.83 1.26 -1.67
N LEU A 66 6.02 0.35 -2.21
CA LEU A 66 4.73 -0.03 -1.61
C LEU A 66 4.93 -0.69 -0.24
N ALA A 67 5.91 -1.58 -0.11
CA ALA A 67 6.30 -2.18 1.16
C ALA A 67 6.81 -1.14 2.16
N GLY A 68 7.63 -0.18 1.72
CA GLY A 68 8.08 0.91 2.58
C GLY A 68 6.91 1.73 3.14
N ILE A 69 5.90 2.01 2.32
CA ILE A 69 4.65 2.68 2.76
C ILE A 69 3.93 1.78 3.77
N GLY A 70 3.65 0.53 3.44
CA GLY A 70 2.93 -0.38 4.32
C GLY A 70 3.58 -0.61 5.68
N MET A 71 4.92 -0.60 5.75
CA MET A 71 5.64 -0.66 7.02
C MET A 71 5.36 0.57 7.89
N VAL A 72 5.48 1.77 7.29
CA VAL A 72 5.27 3.04 7.99
C VAL A 72 3.81 3.22 8.41
N GLU A 73 2.87 2.80 7.57
CA GLU A 73 1.43 2.97 7.82
C GLU A 73 0.88 1.98 8.84
N SER A 74 1.26 0.71 8.77
CA SER A 74 0.57 -0.34 9.52
C SER A 74 1.43 -1.54 9.93
N HIS A 75 2.75 -1.44 9.84
CA HIS A 75 3.66 -2.59 10.00
C HIS A 75 3.23 -3.77 9.10
N HIS A 76 2.94 -3.49 7.82
CA HIS A 76 2.43 -4.49 6.87
C HIS A 76 1.13 -5.15 7.34
N GLY A 77 0.19 -4.35 7.84
CA GLY A 77 -1.14 -4.80 8.29
C GLY A 77 -1.13 -5.61 9.59
N THR A 78 -0.06 -5.57 10.37
CA THR A 78 0.00 -6.24 11.68
C THR A 78 -0.14 -5.29 12.87
N TYR A 79 -0.39 -4.00 12.62
CA TYR A 79 -0.54 -3.01 13.67
C TYR A 79 -1.67 -3.40 14.65
N ARG A 80 -1.40 -3.24 15.95
CA ARG A 80 -2.33 -3.59 17.06
C ARG A 80 -2.87 -5.03 17.03
N GLY A 81 -2.07 -5.96 16.51
CA GLY A 81 -2.42 -7.38 16.49
C GLY A 81 -3.34 -7.78 15.34
N ALA A 82 -3.51 -6.90 14.35
CA ALA A 82 -4.17 -7.26 13.10
C ALA A 82 -3.41 -8.39 12.38
N MET A 83 -4.16 -9.18 11.63
CA MET A 83 -3.64 -10.29 10.84
C MET A 83 -4.24 -10.24 9.44
N ILE A 84 -3.46 -10.71 8.47
CA ILE A 84 -3.90 -10.82 7.07
C ILE A 84 -4.35 -12.27 6.83
N ALA A 85 -5.61 -12.45 6.46
CA ALA A 85 -6.14 -13.72 6.01
C ALA A 85 -5.60 -14.07 4.61
N ARG A 86 -5.82 -15.31 4.17
CA ARG A 86 -5.31 -15.79 2.88
C ARG A 86 -5.92 -15.05 1.67
N ASN A 87 -7.15 -14.56 1.81
CA ASN A 87 -7.84 -13.76 0.79
C ASN A 87 -7.48 -12.27 0.83
N GLY A 88 -6.53 -11.87 1.68
CA GLY A 88 -6.11 -10.47 1.83
C GLY A 88 -6.83 -9.71 2.94
N ASP A 89 -7.90 -10.23 3.53
CA ASP A 89 -8.67 -9.49 4.54
C ASP A 89 -7.85 -9.25 5.81
N VAL A 90 -7.85 -8.01 6.29
CA VAL A 90 -7.16 -7.59 7.51
C VAL A 90 -8.13 -7.54 8.68
N THR A 91 -7.85 -8.30 9.74
CA THR A 91 -8.72 -8.38 10.93
C THR A 91 -7.94 -8.31 12.25
N PRO A 92 -8.38 -7.55 13.26
CA PRO A 92 -9.42 -6.51 13.17
C PRO A 92 -9.05 -5.40 12.17
N PRO A 93 -10.04 -4.65 11.65
CA PRO A 93 -9.79 -3.50 10.79
C PRO A 93 -8.83 -2.50 11.44
N ILE A 94 -7.92 -1.95 10.63
CA ILE A 94 -6.96 -0.94 11.10
C ILE A 94 -7.59 0.43 10.87
N ARG A 95 -7.78 1.19 11.96
CA ARG A 95 -8.28 2.56 11.93
C ARG A 95 -7.29 3.49 12.61
N GLY A 96 -6.96 4.57 11.92
CA GLY A 96 -6.14 5.66 12.43
C GLY A 96 -6.86 6.45 13.52
N VAL A 97 -6.15 7.44 14.05
CA VAL A 97 -6.75 8.48 14.90
C VAL A 97 -7.73 9.33 14.08
N GLN A 98 -8.63 10.04 14.76
CA GLN A 98 -9.43 11.07 14.10
C GLN A 98 -8.50 12.14 13.54
N LEU A 99 -8.74 12.56 12.31
CA LEU A 99 -8.02 13.65 11.67
C LEU A 99 -8.63 14.98 12.10
N ASP A 100 -8.47 15.32 13.38
CA ASP A 100 -9.08 16.49 14.02
C ASP A 100 -8.17 17.73 14.11
N GLY A 101 -7.02 17.69 13.45
CA GLY A 101 -6.00 18.74 13.50
C GLY A 101 -5.18 18.74 14.80
N THR A 102 -5.40 17.78 15.70
CA THR A 102 -4.62 17.64 16.95
C THR A 102 -3.41 16.73 16.74
N ALA A 103 -2.45 16.76 17.69
CA ALA A 103 -1.22 15.95 17.63
C ALA A 103 -0.41 16.06 16.32
N GLY A 104 -0.61 17.14 15.54
CA GLY A 104 0.08 17.39 14.28
C GLY A 104 -0.50 16.65 13.06
N ASN A 105 -1.68 16.04 13.17
CA ASN A 105 -2.40 15.50 12.01
C ASN A 105 -3.17 16.59 11.24
N LEU A 106 -3.73 16.23 10.09
CA LEU A 106 -4.58 17.12 9.31
C LEU A 106 -5.97 17.22 9.96
N LEU A 107 -6.65 18.36 9.77
CA LEU A 107 -8.07 18.52 10.07
C LEU A 107 -8.89 18.10 8.84
N ILE A 108 -9.51 16.92 8.87
CA ILE A 108 -10.35 16.37 7.80
C ILE A 108 -11.72 16.00 8.39
N PRO A 109 -12.75 16.84 8.18
CA PRO A 109 -14.13 16.51 8.54
C PRO A 109 -14.64 15.27 7.80
N ASP A 110 -15.65 14.59 8.36
CA ASP A 110 -16.31 13.45 7.72
C ASP A 110 -16.70 13.74 6.25
N THR A 111 -16.33 12.82 5.36
CA THR A 111 -16.63 12.94 3.92
C THR A 111 -17.65 11.93 3.42
N ASP A 112 -18.01 10.93 4.22
CA ASP A 112 -18.83 9.80 3.76
C ASP A 112 -19.96 9.37 4.71
N LYS A 113 -20.20 10.14 5.78
CA LYS A 113 -21.17 9.87 6.86
C LYS A 113 -20.81 8.64 7.68
N GLY A 114 -19.51 8.41 7.89
CA GLY A 114 -18.95 7.28 8.62
C GLY A 114 -19.15 5.93 7.92
N LYS A 115 -19.31 5.92 6.60
CA LYS A 115 -19.65 4.71 5.83
C LYS A 115 -18.47 3.75 5.72
N LEU A 116 -17.26 4.26 5.47
CA LEU A 116 -16.07 3.43 5.25
C LEU A 116 -15.25 3.27 6.54
N ASP A 117 -15.10 4.33 7.31
CA ASP A 117 -14.22 4.34 8.49
C ASP A 117 -14.95 4.19 9.84
N GLY A 118 -16.28 4.34 9.84
CA GLY A 118 -17.14 4.22 11.01
C GLY A 118 -17.28 5.50 11.86
N ASP A 119 -16.74 6.64 11.43
CA ASP A 119 -16.74 7.89 12.19
C ASP A 119 -17.58 8.97 11.49
N PRO A 120 -18.76 9.34 12.02
CA PRO A 120 -19.65 10.29 11.36
C PRO A 120 -19.27 11.76 11.62
N LEU A 121 -18.12 12.03 12.26
CA LEU A 121 -17.69 13.39 12.60
C LEU A 121 -16.40 13.78 11.87
N MET A 122 -15.38 12.93 11.95
CA MET A 122 -14.05 13.18 11.38
C MET A 122 -13.55 11.94 10.68
N ASP A 123 -12.96 12.12 9.50
CA ASP A 123 -12.37 11.01 8.75
C ASP A 123 -11.18 10.41 9.52
N ARG A 124 -10.99 9.11 9.32
CA ARG A 124 -9.86 8.32 9.81
C ARG A 124 -9.19 7.60 8.65
N ALA A 125 -7.88 7.43 8.77
CA ALA A 125 -7.15 6.54 7.89
C ALA A 125 -7.59 5.07 8.09
N MET A 126 -7.73 4.32 6.99
CA MET A 126 -8.34 2.99 6.95
C MET A 126 -7.37 1.95 6.39
N GLY A 127 -7.43 0.76 6.97
CA GLY A 127 -6.79 -0.44 6.42
C GLY A 127 -5.26 -0.41 6.47
N PRO A 128 -4.61 -1.42 5.85
CA PRO A 128 -3.17 -1.60 5.92
C PRO A 128 -2.38 -0.50 5.20
N MET A 129 -3.00 0.23 4.27
CA MET A 129 -2.36 1.33 3.53
C MET A 129 -2.86 2.71 3.96
N GLN A 130 -3.66 2.79 5.03
CA GLN A 130 -4.08 4.02 5.71
C GLN A 130 -4.71 5.08 4.78
N PHE A 131 -5.56 4.65 3.85
CA PHE A 131 -6.34 5.56 3.01
C PHE A 131 -7.40 6.30 3.81
N ILE A 132 -7.61 7.59 3.52
CA ILE A 132 -8.79 8.32 3.99
C ILE A 132 -9.98 8.11 3.02
N PRO A 133 -11.24 8.22 3.49
CA PRO A 133 -12.45 7.96 2.68
C PRO A 133 -12.49 8.67 1.32
N GLU A 134 -12.22 9.98 1.26
CA GLU A 134 -12.21 10.72 -0.01
C GLU A 134 -11.20 10.14 -1.01
N THR A 135 -9.98 9.86 -0.56
CA THR A 135 -8.93 9.29 -1.42
C THR A 135 -9.30 7.87 -1.87
N TRP A 136 -9.89 7.07 -0.97
CA TRP A 136 -10.41 5.74 -1.30
C TRP A 136 -11.48 5.81 -2.39
N GLY A 137 -12.37 6.80 -2.35
CA GLY A 137 -13.39 7.03 -3.38
C GLY A 137 -12.81 7.28 -4.79
N HIS A 138 -11.56 7.73 -4.89
CA HIS A 138 -10.88 7.99 -6.16
C HIS A 138 -9.99 6.85 -6.66
N PHE A 139 -9.40 6.08 -5.75
CA PHE A 139 -8.35 5.10 -6.08
C PHE A 139 -8.68 3.67 -5.67
N GLY A 140 -9.76 3.45 -4.91
CA GLY A 140 -10.22 2.13 -4.48
C GLY A 140 -10.47 1.21 -5.67
N VAL A 141 -9.86 0.03 -5.66
CA VAL A 141 -10.06 -1.02 -6.68
C VAL A 141 -10.17 -2.40 -6.01
N ASP A 142 -10.92 -3.29 -6.64
CA ASP A 142 -10.97 -4.71 -6.28
C ASP A 142 -9.79 -5.42 -6.97
N ALA A 143 -8.88 -5.94 -6.16
CA ALA A 143 -7.63 -6.55 -6.60
C ALA A 143 -7.54 -8.04 -6.25
N ASN A 144 -8.41 -8.55 -5.37
CA ASN A 144 -8.53 -9.98 -5.06
C ASN A 144 -9.64 -10.68 -5.89
N ASN A 145 -10.40 -9.92 -6.69
CA ASN A 145 -11.50 -10.33 -7.56
C ASN A 145 -12.67 -10.99 -6.83
N ASP A 146 -13.01 -10.52 -5.63
CA ASP A 146 -14.17 -11.00 -4.87
C ASP A 146 -15.46 -10.18 -5.10
N GLY A 147 -15.37 -9.09 -5.88
CA GLY A 147 -16.47 -8.19 -6.20
C GLY A 147 -16.69 -7.07 -5.17
N VAL A 148 -15.83 -6.95 -4.15
CA VAL A 148 -15.90 -5.95 -3.09
C VAL A 148 -14.63 -5.09 -3.14
N VAL A 149 -14.82 -3.77 -3.24
CA VAL A 149 -13.71 -2.80 -3.11
C VAL A 149 -13.56 -2.43 -1.64
N SER A 150 -12.61 -3.04 -0.95
CA SER A 150 -12.47 -2.94 0.51
C SER A 150 -11.14 -2.30 0.93
N PRO A 151 -11.15 -1.17 1.69
CA PRO A 151 -9.91 -0.60 2.21
C PRO A 151 -9.25 -1.54 3.24
N ASP A 152 -10.02 -2.47 3.81
CA ASP A 152 -9.55 -3.48 4.77
C ASP A 152 -9.07 -4.78 4.11
N ASN A 153 -9.10 -4.86 2.77
CA ASN A 153 -8.42 -5.92 2.03
C ASN A 153 -7.03 -5.44 1.58
N PHE A 154 -6.00 -6.26 1.83
CA PHE A 154 -4.62 -5.88 1.60
C PHE A 154 -4.26 -5.78 0.11
N ASP A 155 -4.83 -6.65 -0.73
CA ASP A 155 -4.58 -6.61 -2.18
C ASP A 155 -5.18 -5.35 -2.79
N ASP A 156 -6.43 -5.04 -2.42
CA ASP A 156 -7.14 -3.82 -2.84
C ASP A 156 -6.35 -2.57 -2.43
N ALA A 157 -6.01 -2.49 -1.14
CA ALA A 157 -5.27 -1.38 -0.58
C ALA A 157 -3.90 -1.18 -1.26
N ALA A 158 -3.17 -2.26 -1.52
CA ALA A 158 -1.86 -2.20 -2.18
C ALA A 158 -1.97 -1.72 -3.64
N LEU A 159 -2.95 -2.22 -4.39
CA LEU A 159 -3.15 -1.82 -5.79
C LEU A 159 -3.67 -0.38 -5.89
N SER A 160 -4.59 0.02 -5.01
CA SER A 160 -5.02 1.41 -4.89
C SER A 160 -3.87 2.36 -4.58
N ALA A 161 -2.95 1.96 -3.69
CA ALA A 161 -1.74 2.73 -3.40
C ALA A 161 -0.84 2.87 -4.64
N ALA A 162 -0.65 1.80 -5.41
CA ALA A 162 0.08 1.88 -6.68
C ALA A 162 -0.59 2.86 -7.66
N GLY A 163 -1.92 2.80 -7.79
CA GLY A 163 -2.70 3.73 -8.62
C GLY A 163 -2.50 5.20 -8.24
N LEU A 164 -2.60 5.52 -6.94
CA LEU A 164 -2.36 6.87 -6.42
C LEU A 164 -0.94 7.35 -6.73
N LEU A 165 0.06 6.52 -6.41
CA LEU A 165 1.46 6.86 -6.62
C LEU A 165 1.75 7.12 -8.09
N CYS A 166 1.27 6.25 -8.98
CA CYS A 166 1.40 6.42 -10.42
C CYS A 166 0.69 7.68 -10.94
N TRP A 167 -0.49 7.99 -10.40
CA TRP A 167 -1.24 9.18 -10.79
C TRP A 167 -0.47 10.47 -10.48
N TYR A 168 0.05 10.62 -9.27
CA TYR A 168 0.73 11.84 -8.85
C TYR A 168 2.18 11.91 -9.31
N GLY A 169 2.91 10.80 -9.23
CA GLY A 169 4.33 10.71 -9.52
C GLY A 169 4.66 10.68 -11.01
N LYS A 170 3.79 10.07 -11.83
CA LYS A 170 3.96 9.80 -13.27
C LYS A 170 5.14 8.90 -13.62
N ASP A 171 6.35 9.16 -13.12
CA ASP A 171 7.55 8.34 -13.27
C ASP A 171 8.33 8.29 -11.95
N LEU A 172 8.15 7.19 -11.21
CA LEU A 172 8.75 6.93 -9.90
C LEU A 172 10.21 6.49 -9.98
N SER A 173 10.75 6.23 -11.19
CA SER A 173 12.19 6.01 -11.38
C SER A 173 12.99 7.32 -11.25
N THR A 174 12.32 8.47 -11.30
CA THR A 174 12.96 9.79 -11.13
C THR A 174 12.83 10.29 -9.69
N PRO A 175 13.84 11.01 -9.16
CA PRO A 175 13.74 11.64 -7.84
C PRO A 175 12.53 12.59 -7.70
N ARG A 176 12.17 13.29 -8.78
CA ARG A 176 11.05 14.24 -8.79
C ARG A 176 9.71 13.52 -8.73
N GLY A 177 9.49 12.52 -9.59
CA GLY A 177 8.23 11.77 -9.63
C GLY A 177 8.02 10.97 -8.35
N TRP A 178 9.07 10.32 -7.84
CA TRP A 178 9.01 9.61 -6.57
C TRP A 178 8.64 10.55 -5.41
N MET A 179 9.36 11.66 -5.23
CA MET A 179 9.04 12.61 -4.15
C MET A 179 7.63 13.19 -4.28
N LYS A 180 7.18 13.50 -5.51
CA LYS A 180 5.83 14.01 -5.75
C LYS A 180 4.76 12.98 -5.39
N ALA A 181 4.97 11.71 -5.71
CA ALA A 181 4.05 10.62 -5.33
C ALA A 181 3.95 10.50 -3.80
N LEU A 182 5.10 10.47 -3.11
CA LEU A 182 5.12 10.30 -1.65
C LEU A 182 4.53 11.51 -0.92
N LYS A 183 4.73 12.73 -1.46
CA LYS A 183 4.11 13.95 -0.93
C LYS A 183 2.60 14.00 -1.11
N ALA A 184 2.08 13.38 -2.17
CA ALA A 184 0.65 13.22 -2.35
C ALA A 184 0.06 12.16 -1.39
N TYR A 185 0.85 11.15 -1.03
CA TYR A 185 0.47 10.15 -0.02
C TYR A 185 0.47 10.77 1.38
N ASN A 186 1.55 11.44 1.75
CA ASN A 186 1.70 12.17 3.02
C ASN A 186 2.66 13.36 2.82
N ASN A 187 2.20 14.58 3.13
CA ASN A 187 2.95 15.81 2.87
C ASN A 187 4.13 16.05 3.85
N SER A 188 4.95 15.03 4.14
CA SER A 188 6.06 15.08 5.09
C SER A 188 7.37 14.60 4.46
N ASP A 189 8.43 15.41 4.55
CA ASP A 189 9.76 14.98 4.07
C ASP A 189 10.33 13.86 4.94
N GLN A 190 9.98 13.84 6.23
CA GLN A 190 10.40 12.79 7.15
C GLN A 190 9.76 11.46 6.76
N TYR A 191 8.47 11.49 6.41
CA TYR A 191 7.75 10.33 5.90
C TYR A 191 8.43 9.77 4.64
N ALA A 192 8.69 10.64 3.65
CA ALA A 192 9.37 10.22 2.41
C ALA A 192 10.77 9.63 2.68
N ARG A 193 11.53 10.16 3.65
CA ARG A 193 12.81 9.54 4.03
C ARG A 193 12.61 8.16 4.66
N MET A 194 11.67 8.02 5.59
CA MET A 194 11.40 6.75 6.28
C MET A 194 10.96 5.66 5.31
N VAL A 195 10.05 5.97 4.38
CA VAL A 195 9.64 5.04 3.32
C VAL A 195 10.83 4.63 2.46
N ARG A 196 11.67 5.58 2.04
CA ARG A 196 12.86 5.28 1.23
C ARG A 196 13.83 4.36 1.98
N ASP A 197 14.04 4.61 3.26
CA ASP A 197 14.99 3.84 4.06
C ASP A 197 14.50 2.39 4.23
N TRP A 198 13.21 2.18 4.56
CA TRP A 198 12.59 0.85 4.58
C TRP A 198 12.63 0.16 3.20
N ALA A 199 12.24 0.88 2.14
CA ALA A 199 12.28 0.35 0.78
C ALA A 199 13.69 -0.08 0.36
N THR A 200 14.73 0.64 0.81
CA THR A 200 16.13 0.30 0.55
C THR A 200 16.55 -0.96 1.30
N ALA A 201 16.15 -1.12 2.56
CA ALA A 201 16.40 -2.34 3.33
C ALA A 201 15.72 -3.55 2.69
N TYR A 202 14.45 -3.43 2.31
CA TYR A 202 13.70 -4.49 1.62
C TYR A 202 14.31 -4.85 0.27
N ALA A 203 14.82 -3.86 -0.47
CA ALA A 203 15.57 -4.13 -1.70
C ALA A 203 16.85 -4.95 -1.47
N GLY A 204 17.46 -4.82 -0.28
CA GLY A 204 18.58 -5.64 0.18
C GLY A 204 18.18 -6.99 0.80
N GLY A 205 16.88 -7.31 0.87
CA GLY A 205 16.36 -8.56 1.40
C GLY A 205 16.28 -8.63 2.93
N HIS A 206 16.29 -7.49 3.63
CA HIS A 206 16.23 -7.44 5.10
C HIS A 206 15.32 -6.32 5.62
N GLY A 207 14.93 -6.38 6.90
CA GLY A 207 14.30 -5.26 7.61
C GLY A 207 15.31 -4.18 8.03
N LEU A 208 14.83 -3.02 8.46
CA LEU A 208 15.65 -1.90 8.96
C LEU A 208 16.12 -2.13 10.40
#